data_AF-A0A1G2BNN8-F1
#
_entry.id   AF-A0A1G2BNN8-F1
#
_cell.length_a   1.000
_cell.length_b   1.000
_cell.length_c   1.000
_cell.angle_alpha   90.00
_cell.angle_beta   90.00
_cell.angle_gamma   90.00
#
_symmetry.space_group_name_H-M   'P 1'
#
loop_
_entity.id
_entity.type
_entity.pdbx_description
1 polymer ?
#
loop_
_entity_poly.entity_id
_entity_poly.type
_entity_poly.pdbx_seq_one_letter_code
_entity_poly.pdbx_strand_id
1 'polypeptide(L)'
;MLNLTTLTSEGSLLVMHLIALVMILMLILMSLRIVWRVEKQLDTFFKLLTLAFFLLFIIQLMRVLVAAEIIEDSLAIDLFRLAPFIVFISALLKMNALIRKLDKEK
;
A
#
# COMPACT_ATOMS: atom_id res chain seq x y z
N MET A 1 6.36 38.56 -10.50
CA MET A 1 4.99 38.02 -10.53
C MET A 1 5.03 36.62 -9.96
N LEU A 2 4.50 36.41 -8.75
CA LEU A 2 4.28 35.07 -8.21
C LEU A 2 3.23 34.38 -9.09
N ASN A 3 3.61 33.28 -9.70
CA ASN A 3 2.80 32.55 -10.66
C ASN A 3 1.66 31.85 -9.90
N LEU A 4 0.47 32.44 -9.89
CA LEU A 4 -0.72 31.89 -9.20
C LEU A 4 -1.02 30.44 -9.63
N THR A 5 -0.58 30.03 -10.82
CA THR A 5 -0.70 28.66 -11.34
C THR A 5 0.15 27.63 -10.61
N THR A 6 1.33 27.99 -10.08
CA THR A 6 2.22 27.05 -9.36
C THR A 6 1.73 26.81 -7.93
N LEU A 7 1.18 27.84 -7.28
CA LEU A 7 0.53 27.72 -5.96
C LEU A 7 -0.69 26.78 -6.01
N THR A 8 -1.47 26.80 -7.11
CA THR A 8 -2.58 25.86 -7.28
C THR A 8 -2.14 24.42 -7.59
N SER A 9 -1.00 24.23 -8.27
CA SER A 9 -0.52 22.88 -8.63
C SER A 9 0.06 22.13 -7.44
N GLU A 10 0.77 22.79 -6.53
CA GLU A 10 1.35 22.12 -5.36
C GLU A 10 0.30 21.81 -4.30
N GLY A 11 -0.62 22.75 -4.06
CA GLY A 11 -1.76 22.51 -3.17
C GLY A 11 -2.65 21.36 -3.65
N SER A 12 -2.89 21.25 -4.96
CA SER A 12 -3.69 20.14 -5.52
C SER A 12 -2.97 18.79 -5.44
N LEU A 13 -1.64 18.76 -5.59
CA LEU A 13 -0.83 17.55 -5.44
C LEU A 13 -0.83 17.01 -4.00
N LEU A 14 -0.70 17.90 -3.02
CA LEU A 14 -0.81 17.56 -1.60
C LEU A 14 -2.20 17.00 -1.25
N VAL A 15 -3.27 17.64 -1.75
CA VAL A 15 -4.66 17.17 -1.55
C VAL A 15 -4.86 15.78 -2.16
N MET A 16 -4.38 15.52 -3.38
CA MET A 16 -4.44 14.19 -3.98
C MET A 16 -3.71 13.13 -3.15
N HIS A 17 -2.53 13.48 -2.62
CA HIS A 17 -1.78 12.57 -1.76
C HIS A 17 -2.47 12.27 -0.43
N LEU A 18 -3.17 13.24 0.16
CA LEU A 18 -3.99 13.04 1.36
C LEU A 18 -5.20 12.15 1.07
N ILE A 19 -5.91 12.36 -0.05
CA ILE A 19 -7.03 11.49 -0.45
C ILE A 19 -6.54 10.04 -0.64
N ALA A 20 -5.42 9.86 -1.35
CA ALA A 20 -4.82 8.54 -1.54
C ALA A 20 -4.45 7.88 -0.20
N LEU A 21 -3.92 8.66 0.75
CA LEU A 21 -3.60 8.18 2.10
C LEU A 21 -4.84 7.66 2.84
N VAL A 22 -5.95 8.40 2.78
CA VAL A 22 -7.23 8.00 3.39
C VAL A 22 -7.78 6.73 2.73
N MET A 23 -7.70 6.63 1.41
CA MET A 23 -8.14 5.43 0.67
C MET A 23 -7.33 4.19 1.06
N ILE A 24 -6.00 4.32 1.19
CA ILE A 24 -5.13 3.21 1.62
C ILE A 24 -5.42 2.83 3.07
N LEU A 25 -5.70 3.80 3.95
CA LEU A 25 -6.10 3.51 5.32
C LEU A 25 -7.40 2.69 5.37
N MET A 26 -8.40 3.04 4.55
CA MET A 26 -9.62 2.25 4.43
C MET A 26 -9.35 0.81 3.96
N LEU A 27 -8.46 0.63 2.98
CA LEU A 27 -8.01 -0.69 2.51
C LEU A 27 -7.39 -1.52 3.64
N ILE A 28 -6.53 -0.91 4.47
CA ILE A 28 -5.92 -1.59 5.62
C ILE A 28 -6.99 -2.06 6.61
N LEU A 29 -7.95 -1.19 6.97
CA LEU A 29 -9.02 -1.53 7.91
C LEU A 29 -9.91 -2.66 7.38
N MET A 30 -10.25 -2.64 6.09
CA MET A 30 -10.99 -3.73 5.45
C MET A 30 -10.19 -5.03 5.46
N SER A 31 -8.90 -4.97 5.15
CA SER A 31 -8.03 -6.15 5.12
C SER A 31 -7.87 -6.77 6.52
N LEU A 32 -7.67 -5.96 7.55
CA LEU A 32 -7.62 -6.39 8.95
C LEU A 32 -8.90 -7.12 9.38
N ARG A 33 -10.07 -6.60 8.99
CA ARG A 33 -11.35 -7.26 9.27
C ARG A 33 -11.42 -8.65 8.64
N ILE A 34 -10.86 -8.83 7.45
CA ILE A 34 -10.81 -10.13 6.78
C ILE A 34 -9.83 -11.07 7.49
N VAL A 35 -8.63 -10.59 7.83
CA VAL A 35 -7.63 -11.38 8.59
C VAL A 35 -8.24 -11.93 9.88
N TRP A 36 -8.98 -11.12 10.62
CA TRP A 36 -9.60 -11.57 11.87
C TRP A 36 -10.70 -12.62 11.67
N ARG A 37 -11.36 -12.65 10.51
CA ARG A 37 -12.46 -13.59 10.22
C ARG A 37 -11.98 -14.92 9.65
N VAL A 38 -10.81 -14.96 9.02
CA VAL A 38 -10.41 -16.08 8.15
C VAL A 38 -9.55 -17.11 8.89
N GLU A 39 -9.89 -18.39 8.75
CA GLU A 39 -9.25 -19.48 9.49
C GLU A 39 -7.97 -20.04 8.82
N LYS A 40 -6.92 -20.16 9.64
CA LYS A 40 -5.54 -20.74 9.49
C LYS A 40 -4.80 -20.70 8.14
N GLN A 41 -5.36 -21.18 7.02
CA GLN A 41 -4.59 -21.29 5.76
C GLN A 41 -4.70 -20.04 4.88
N LEU A 42 -5.90 -19.49 4.73
CA LEU A 42 -6.11 -18.21 4.06
C LEU A 42 -5.62 -17.02 4.91
N ASP A 43 -5.50 -17.21 6.22
CA ASP A 43 -4.96 -16.22 7.17
C ASP A 43 -3.58 -15.69 6.75
N THR A 44 -2.67 -16.58 6.31
CA THR A 44 -1.34 -16.15 5.86
C THR A 44 -1.40 -15.30 4.59
N PHE A 45 -2.29 -15.62 3.66
CA PHE A 45 -2.50 -14.81 2.45
C PHE A 45 -3.00 -13.40 2.81
N PHE A 46 -4.03 -13.30 3.64
CA PHE A 46 -4.58 -12.02 4.05
C PHE A 46 -3.63 -11.21 4.92
N LYS A 47 -2.77 -11.84 5.73
CA LYS A 47 -1.68 -11.17 6.46
C LYS A 47 -0.67 -10.54 5.51
N LEU A 48 -0.22 -11.26 4.49
CA LEU A 48 0.68 -10.72 3.47
C LEU A 48 0.02 -9.58 2.68
N LEU A 49 -1.25 -9.73 2.33
CA LEU A 49 -2.01 -8.67 1.65
C LEU A 49 -2.12 -7.41 2.52
N THR A 50 -2.46 -7.58 3.79
CA THR A 50 -2.54 -6.48 4.77
C THR A 50 -1.19 -5.80 4.94
N LEU A 51 -0.10 -6.57 4.99
CA LEU A 51 1.26 -6.03 5.05
C LEU A 51 1.60 -5.21 3.81
N ALA A 52 1.22 -5.68 2.61
CA ALA A 52 1.42 -4.90 1.38
C ALA A 52 0.67 -3.56 1.42
N PHE A 53 -0.58 -3.54 1.89
CA PHE A 53 -1.32 -2.29 2.08
C PHE A 53 -0.67 -1.37 3.12
N PHE A 54 -0.14 -1.94 4.21
CA PHE A 54 0.58 -1.16 5.21
C PHE A 54 1.85 -0.52 4.65
N LEU A 55 2.62 -1.25 3.82
CA LEU A 55 3.78 -0.68 3.13
C LEU A 55 3.38 0.42 2.15
N LEU A 56 2.27 0.26 1.41
CA LEU A 56 1.72 1.32 0.56
C LEU A 56 1.33 2.56 1.38
N PHE A 57 0.78 2.37 2.58
CA PHE A 57 0.46 3.47 3.47
C PHE A 57 1.71 4.25 3.88
N ILE A 58 2.78 3.55 4.28
CA ILE A 58 4.06 4.19 4.62
C ILE A 58 4.61 4.97 3.42
N ILE A 59 4.59 4.40 2.21
CA ILE A 59 5.03 5.09 0.99
C ILE A 59 4.19 6.34 0.75
N GLN A 60 2.87 6.23 0.86
CA GLN A 60 1.98 7.36 0.63
C GLN A 60 2.14 8.44 1.71
N LEU A 61 2.40 8.05 2.95
CA LEU A 61 2.74 8.97 4.03
C LEU A 61 4.05 9.71 3.73
N MET A 62 5.09 9.00 3.28
CA MET A 62 6.34 9.63 2.84
C MET A 62 6.11 10.61 1.68
N ARG A 63 5.25 10.29 0.71
CA ARG A 63 4.89 11.22 -0.38
C ARG A 63 4.22 12.50 0.14
N VAL A 64 3.34 12.38 1.13
CA VAL A 64 2.75 13.56 1.80
C VAL A 64 3.83 14.39 2.49
N LEU A 65 4.78 13.75 3.18
CA LEU A 65 5.88 14.45 3.86
C LEU A 65 6.84 15.13 2.88
N VAL A 66 7.16 14.49 1.74
CA VAL A 66 7.96 15.09 0.66
C VAL A 66 7.22 16.28 0.03
N ALA A 67 5.93 16.12 -0.29
CA ALA A 67 5.12 17.19 -0.87
C ALA A 67 4.88 18.36 0.10
N ALA A 68 4.99 18.12 1.41
CA ALA A 68 4.95 19.15 2.45
C ALA A 68 6.33 19.76 2.75
N GLU A 69 7.36 19.40 1.99
CA GLU A 69 8.75 19.85 2.16
C GLU A 69 9.36 19.51 3.53
N ILE A 70 8.84 18.48 4.22
CA ILE A 70 9.31 18.05 5.55
C ILE A 70 10.54 17.14 5.43
N ILE A 71 10.61 16.34 4.37
CA ILE A 71 11.72 15.41 4.09
C ILE A 71 12.14 15.54 2.62
N GLU A 72 13.43 15.33 2.35
CA GLU A 72 13.97 15.33 1.00
C GLU A 72 13.65 14.01 0.27
N ASP A 73 13.38 14.10 -1.04
CA ASP A 73 13.23 12.91 -1.87
C ASP A 73 14.59 12.21 -2.02
N SER A 74 14.62 10.90 -1.87
CA SER A 74 15.85 10.12 -1.89
C SER A 74 15.68 8.82 -2.64
N LEU A 75 16.78 8.34 -3.24
CA LEU A 75 16.82 7.07 -3.96
C LEU A 75 16.36 5.89 -3.08
N ALA A 76 16.61 5.96 -1.77
CA ALA A 76 16.16 4.94 -0.83
C ALA A 76 14.62 4.88 -0.73
N ILE A 77 13.95 6.04 -0.74
CA ILE A 77 12.49 6.13 -0.77
C ILE A 77 11.96 5.54 -2.07
N ASP A 78 12.60 5.84 -3.20
CA ASP A 78 12.23 5.27 -4.51
C ASP A 78 12.35 3.76 -4.56
N LEU A 79 13.47 3.19 -4.07
CA LEU A 79 13.66 1.75 -4.02
C LEU A 79 12.64 1.07 -3.08
N PHE A 80 12.31 1.71 -1.95
CA PHE A 80 11.30 1.19 -1.04
C PHE A 80 9.90 1.09 -1.68
N ARG A 81 9.62 1.87 -2.73
CA ARG A 81 8.35 1.77 -3.50
C ARG A 81 8.14 0.39 -4.13
N LEU A 82 9.20 -0.41 -4.29
CA LEU A 82 9.11 -1.77 -4.82
C LEU A 82 8.69 -2.81 -3.76
N ALA A 83 8.87 -2.51 -2.48
CA ALA A 83 8.62 -3.45 -1.39
C ALA A 83 7.16 -3.98 -1.34
N PRO A 84 6.11 -3.15 -1.48
CA PRO A 84 4.73 -3.66 -1.50
C PRO A 84 4.47 -4.64 -2.63
N PHE A 85 5.08 -4.44 -3.80
CA PHE A 85 4.91 -5.32 -4.95
C PHE A 85 5.52 -6.70 -4.68
N ILE A 86 6.70 -6.75 -4.06
CA ILE A 86 7.34 -8.01 -3.68
C ILE A 86 6.46 -8.79 -2.69
N VAL A 87 5.89 -8.09 -1.69
CA VAL A 87 4.98 -8.70 -0.72
C VAL A 87 3.69 -9.17 -1.39
N PHE A 88 3.14 -8.38 -2.31
CA PHE A 88 1.93 -8.73 -3.06
C PHE A 88 2.14 -9.98 -3.95
N ILE A 89 3.25 -10.05 -4.69
CA ILE A 89 3.61 -11.23 -5.47
C ILE A 89 3.74 -12.45 -4.55
N SER A 90 4.38 -12.29 -3.39
CA SER A 90 4.49 -13.36 -2.39
C SER A 90 3.13 -13.84 -1.88
N ALA A 91 2.17 -12.93 -1.69
CA ALA A 91 0.80 -13.27 -1.34
C ALA A 91 0.13 -14.10 -2.45
N LEU A 92 0.23 -13.66 -3.72
CA LEU A 92 -0.33 -14.39 -4.86
C LEU A 92 0.26 -15.80 -5.00
N LEU A 93 1.57 -15.96 -4.79
CA LEU A 93 2.23 -17.27 -4.81
C LEU A 93 1.68 -18.20 -3.71
N LYS A 94 1.42 -17.68 -2.51
CA LYS A 94 0.77 -18.44 -1.43
C LYS A 94 -0.65 -18.86 -1.80
N MET A 95 -1.43 -17.97 -2.40
CA MET A 95 -2.78 -18.29 -2.86
C MET A 95 -2.77 -19.38 -3.94
N ASN A 96 -1.88 -19.28 -4.93
CA ASN A 96 -1.73 -20.29 -5.97
C ASN A 96 -1.33 -21.67 -5.38
N ALA A 97 -0.45 -21.69 -4.39
CA ALA A 97 -0.09 -22.93 -3.69
C ALA A 97 -1.27 -23.56 -2.95
N LEU A 98 -2.16 -22.74 -2.35
CA LEU A 98 -3.38 -23.22 -1.70
C LEU A 98 -4.38 -23.79 -2.72
N ILE A 99 -4.60 -23.10 -3.84
CA ILE A 99 -5.49 -23.56 -4.91
C ILE A 99 -5.01 -24.91 -5.47
N ARG A 100 -3.71 -25.03 -5.78
CA ARG A 100 -3.14 -26.29 -6.28
C ARG A 100 -3.25 -27.46 -5.30
N LYS A 101 -3.31 -27.19 -3.99
CA LYS A 101 -3.58 -28.23 -2.99
C LYS A 101 -5.04 -28.68 -3.06
N LEU A 102 -5.97 -27.72 -3.08
CA LEU A 102 -7.41 -27.99 -3.19
C LEU A 102 -7.77 -28.74 -4.49
N ASP A 103 -7.13 -28.40 -5.61
CA ASP A 103 -7.38 -29.04 -6.90
C ASP A 103 -6.83 -30.46 -7.00
N LYS A 104 -5.79 -30.80 -6.21
CA LYS A 104 -5.22 -32.16 -6.14
C LYS A 104 -5.92 -33.07 -5.14
N GLU A 105 -6.80 -32.52 -4.31
CA GLU A 105 -7.63 -33.26 -3.36
C GLU A 105 -9.00 -33.67 -3.96
N LYS A 106 -9.31 -33.25 -5.18
CA LYS A 106 -10.47 -33.69 -5.98
C LYS A 106 -10.09 -34.82 -6.93
#